data_AF-A0AAD5U427-F1
#
_entry.id   AF-A0AAD5U427-F1
#
_cell.length_a   1.000
_cell.length_b   1.000
_cell.length_c   1.000
_cell.angle_alpha   90.00
_cell.angle_beta   90.00
_cell.angle_gamma   90.00
#
_symmetry.space_group_name_H-M   'P 1'
#
loop_
_entity.id
_entity.type
_entity.pdbx_description
1 polymer ?
#
loop_
_entity_poly.entity_id
_entity_poly.type
_entity_poly.pdbx_seq_one_letter_code
_entity_poly.pdbx_strand_id
1 'polypeptide(L)'
;MLLKISVLIALISNIQSVAVIEQTNVIGSPLIKSTAVEDSAIVEVFTTADTSPEASDEWETTHNNLRKQFGVPAVRQIPYLRDEAQIGANSMASTCDLNNIGNGYHAGMNRFWSTYKPAPADVVKNYFSGSKYWSNGDCRGNGNQKSSCMSFTAAAWKTTAYIGCASAQCKGSNNWVSMCVYNRPDNSEDSHDELEEEEKLESQKKLQQKDKKFSEFQTDLKNPLSNSKSNNFLEHFKGEDFFIEGTVVAFLVVYLALYLYGRFVNSVRANAWSDATRSIWEDQFSKIGVNDQMLLQDSPKDFLFFATGRNYVKDVYGYITCKPRHDLYSVLYDFFRSGYTHDFVTLNFNIDCECDNFIFALLPKLNSHLIVKSRYDLYEFTKAREVNSKFPKDQYQLYSDNQEFINHLFNDTQVLEVLWNSCGLDLDGNGSEYLSPLIESIIFTDQPKEKPEQPIDLEKPVSKVLQFKFRFPVIKQDSEKFKELMQKLTLLSLDVVDYIGQFGKLSFEIRDRVKRIRIAANSKIIKELEWIRKEELEKIKFKGKKEKQNAVSKLSPEEQQKFEEKERKKDSKKLEKKRLKKGKLVL
;
A
#
# COMPACT_ATOMS: atom_id res chain seq x y z
N MET A 1 25.75 -28.72 -4.81
CA MET A 1 24.61 -28.21 -5.60
C MET A 1 23.73 -29.37 -6.08
N LEU A 2 24.29 -30.37 -6.77
CA LEU A 2 23.57 -31.58 -7.22
C LEU A 2 22.93 -32.37 -6.07
N LEU A 3 23.64 -32.56 -4.95
CA LEU A 3 23.07 -33.20 -3.74
C LEU A 3 21.83 -32.49 -3.18
N LYS A 4 21.76 -31.15 -3.29
CA LYS A 4 20.63 -30.35 -2.80
C LYS A 4 19.41 -30.47 -3.73
N ILE A 5 19.65 -30.57 -5.05
CA ILE A 5 18.60 -30.80 -6.06
C ILE A 5 18.01 -32.21 -5.91
N SER A 6 18.85 -33.22 -5.64
CA SER A 6 18.39 -34.60 -5.40
C SER A 6 17.51 -34.72 -4.14
N VAL A 7 17.81 -33.97 -3.07
CA VAL A 7 16.98 -33.95 -1.85
C VAL A 7 15.64 -33.24 -2.08
N LEU A 8 15.62 -32.17 -2.88
CA LEU A 8 14.38 -31.46 -3.24
C LEU A 8 13.47 -32.36 -4.11
N ILE A 9 14.04 -33.07 -5.08
CA ILE A 9 13.30 -34.04 -5.91
C ILE A 9 12.76 -35.19 -5.04
N ALA A 10 13.54 -35.69 -4.07
CA ALA A 10 13.12 -36.72 -3.14
C ALA A 10 12.02 -36.26 -2.16
N LEU A 11 12.01 -34.98 -1.76
CA LEU A 11 10.95 -34.40 -0.93
C LEU A 11 9.64 -34.24 -1.71
N ILE A 12 9.71 -33.88 -3.00
CA ILE A 12 8.54 -33.74 -3.87
C ILE A 12 7.89 -35.10 -4.15
N SER A 13 8.68 -36.16 -4.33
CA SER A 13 8.16 -37.52 -4.55
C SER A 13 7.59 -38.18 -3.28
N ASN A 14 8.02 -37.76 -2.08
CA ASN A 14 7.49 -38.31 -0.82
C ASN A 14 6.12 -37.71 -0.41
N ILE A 15 5.69 -36.61 -1.04
CA ILE A 15 4.39 -35.97 -0.78
C ILE A 15 3.24 -36.73 -1.46
N GLN A 16 3.50 -37.51 -2.51
CA GLN A 16 2.47 -38.33 -3.18
C GLN A 16 1.97 -39.53 -2.34
N SER A 17 2.71 -39.94 -1.31
CA SER A 17 2.41 -41.15 -0.53
C SER A 17 1.56 -40.92 0.73
N VAL A 18 1.35 -39.67 1.17
CA VAL A 18 0.69 -39.35 2.46
C VAL A 18 -0.80 -38.99 2.30
N ALA A 19 -1.29 -38.76 1.08
CA ALA A 19 -2.65 -38.27 0.84
C ALA A 19 -3.77 -39.34 0.85
N VAL A 20 -3.50 -40.60 1.22
CA VAL A 20 -4.49 -41.70 1.09
C VAL A 20 -5.08 -42.18 2.42
N ILE A 21 -4.64 -41.68 3.58
CA ILE A 21 -5.14 -42.18 4.87
C ILE A 21 -5.56 -41.01 5.77
N GLU A 22 -6.82 -40.60 5.65
CA GLU A 22 -7.71 -40.16 6.75
C GLU A 22 -8.92 -39.38 6.18
N GLN A 23 -9.96 -40.10 5.77
CA GLN A 23 -11.32 -39.57 5.79
C GLN A 23 -12.28 -40.67 6.23
N THR A 24 -12.62 -40.69 7.52
CA THR A 24 -13.89 -41.26 7.99
C THR A 24 -14.35 -40.53 9.25
N ASN A 25 -15.61 -40.09 9.20
CA ASN A 25 -16.52 -39.75 10.29
C ASN A 25 -16.29 -38.42 11.01
N VAL A 26 -17.23 -37.48 10.87
CA VAL A 26 -18.37 -37.31 11.80
C VAL A 26 -19.53 -36.62 11.08
N ILE A 27 -20.72 -37.19 11.28
CA ILE A 27 -22.04 -36.76 10.83
C ILE A 27 -22.65 -35.81 11.87
N GLY A 28 -23.34 -34.75 11.43
CA GLY A 28 -24.49 -34.21 12.18
C GLY A 28 -24.57 -32.68 12.29
N SER A 29 -25.39 -32.05 11.46
CA SER A 29 -26.03 -30.77 11.77
C SER A 29 -27.46 -30.79 11.21
N PRO A 30 -28.50 -30.47 11.99
CA PRO A 30 -29.84 -30.29 11.46
C PRO A 30 -30.06 -28.84 11.02
N LEU A 31 -30.62 -28.72 9.83
CA LEU A 31 -31.24 -27.52 9.26
C LEU A 31 -32.43 -27.05 10.11
N ILE A 32 -32.50 -25.75 10.41
CA ILE A 32 -33.76 -25.06 10.74
C ILE A 32 -33.87 -23.80 9.87
N LYS A 33 -35.09 -23.61 9.35
CA LYS A 33 -35.53 -22.70 8.30
C LYS A 33 -35.59 -21.23 8.73
N SER A 34 -35.31 -20.38 7.73
CA SER A 34 -35.97 -19.10 7.38
C SER A 34 -37.09 -18.61 8.29
N THR A 35 -36.99 -17.34 8.70
CA THR A 35 -38.08 -16.36 8.57
C THR A 35 -37.50 -14.97 8.31
N ALA A 36 -38.07 -14.28 7.32
CA ALA A 36 -37.84 -12.88 6.98
C ALA A 36 -38.77 -11.98 7.81
N VAL A 37 -38.28 -10.80 8.20
CA VAL A 37 -39.12 -9.65 8.57
C VAL A 37 -38.44 -8.39 8.03
N GLU A 38 -39.14 -7.71 7.13
CA GLU A 38 -38.89 -6.33 6.71
C GLU A 38 -39.15 -5.38 7.87
N ASP A 39 -38.35 -4.32 8.01
CA ASP A 39 -38.93 -3.03 8.40
C ASP A 39 -38.06 -1.86 7.92
N SER A 40 -38.74 -0.96 7.22
CA SER A 40 -38.27 0.30 6.67
C SER A 40 -38.28 1.41 7.73
N ALA A 41 -37.28 2.29 7.72
CA ALA A 41 -37.46 3.66 8.21
C ALA A 41 -36.53 4.64 7.50
N ILE A 42 -37.18 5.62 6.88
CA ILE A 42 -36.64 6.77 6.15
C ILE A 42 -36.17 7.82 7.15
N VAL A 43 -34.99 8.42 6.92
CA VAL A 43 -34.67 9.78 7.40
C VAL A 43 -33.99 10.53 6.26
N GLU A 44 -34.75 11.40 5.59
CA GLU A 44 -34.20 12.46 4.75
C GLU A 44 -33.59 13.58 5.61
N VAL A 45 -32.80 14.44 4.94
CA VAL A 45 -32.60 15.89 5.17
C VAL A 45 -31.20 16.23 5.72
N PHE A 46 -30.37 17.17 5.19
CA PHE A 46 -30.49 18.31 4.27
C PHE A 46 -29.17 18.46 3.48
N THR A 47 -29.25 18.82 2.21
CA THR A 47 -28.15 19.43 1.45
C THR A 47 -28.11 20.94 1.70
N THR A 48 -26.94 21.50 1.98
CA THR A 48 -26.65 22.90 1.64
C THR A 48 -25.24 23.00 1.07
N ALA A 49 -25.20 23.26 -0.24
CA ALA A 49 -24.03 23.71 -0.97
C ALA A 49 -23.60 25.10 -0.49
N ASP A 50 -22.30 25.34 -0.42
CA ASP A 50 -21.74 26.68 -0.44
C ASP A 50 -20.90 26.83 -1.71
N THR A 51 -21.28 27.81 -2.53
CA THR A 51 -20.71 28.08 -3.85
C THR A 51 -19.94 29.39 -3.83
N SER A 52 -18.71 29.36 -4.32
CA SER A 52 -18.01 30.51 -4.90
C SER A 52 -17.37 30.07 -6.22
N PRO A 53 -17.41 30.89 -7.30
CA PRO A 53 -17.26 30.42 -8.68
C PRO A 53 -15.79 30.25 -9.07
N GLU A 54 -15.29 29.03 -9.03
CA GLU A 54 -14.01 28.69 -9.66
C GLU A 54 -14.13 28.79 -11.19
N ALA A 55 -13.17 29.49 -11.81
CA ALA A 55 -13.04 29.58 -13.25
C ALA A 55 -13.10 28.19 -13.89
N SER A 56 -14.07 27.96 -14.76
CA SER A 56 -14.27 26.63 -15.37
C SER A 56 -13.02 26.19 -16.12
N ASP A 57 -12.50 25.01 -15.76
CA ASP A 57 -11.35 24.40 -16.41
C ASP A 57 -11.64 24.17 -17.91
N GLU A 58 -10.69 24.49 -18.79
CA GLU A 58 -10.84 24.36 -20.24
C GLU A 58 -11.01 22.88 -20.65
N TRP A 59 -10.41 21.96 -19.87
CA TRP A 59 -10.59 20.52 -20.01
C TRP A 59 -12.04 20.10 -19.81
N GLU A 60 -12.66 20.51 -18.70
CA GLU A 60 -14.07 20.22 -18.39
C GLU A 60 -15.01 20.81 -19.43
N THR A 61 -14.81 22.09 -19.76
CA THR A 61 -15.66 22.82 -20.70
C THR A 61 -15.67 22.16 -22.07
N THR A 62 -14.50 21.72 -22.56
CA THR A 62 -14.41 21.08 -23.88
C THR A 62 -15.04 19.67 -23.88
N HIS A 63 -14.83 18.88 -22.83
CA HIS A 63 -15.48 17.57 -22.69
C HIS A 63 -17.00 17.72 -22.72
N ASN A 64 -17.56 18.63 -21.92
CA ASN A 64 -19.00 18.82 -21.82
C ASN A 64 -19.63 19.31 -23.12
N ASN A 65 -18.96 20.22 -23.85
CA ASN A 65 -19.41 20.68 -25.15
C ASN A 65 -19.47 19.56 -26.20
N LEU A 66 -18.49 18.64 -26.21
CA LEU A 66 -18.46 17.51 -27.14
C LEU A 66 -19.42 16.40 -26.71
N ARG A 67 -19.46 16.05 -25.43
CA ARG A 67 -20.39 15.07 -24.83
C ARG A 67 -21.85 15.40 -25.12
N LYS A 68 -22.21 16.69 -25.05
CA LYS A 68 -23.55 17.18 -25.39
C LYS A 68 -23.97 16.84 -26.83
N GLN A 69 -23.04 16.84 -27.80
CA GLN A 69 -23.34 16.50 -29.19
C GLN A 69 -23.73 15.03 -29.37
N PHE A 70 -23.26 14.15 -28.46
CA PHE A 70 -23.55 12.72 -28.46
C PHE A 70 -24.67 12.34 -27.47
N GLY A 71 -25.32 13.33 -26.82
CA GLY A 71 -26.40 13.09 -25.88
C GLY A 71 -25.98 12.38 -24.59
N VAL A 72 -24.70 12.48 -24.20
CA VAL A 72 -24.19 11.85 -22.96
C VAL A 72 -24.06 12.88 -21.83
N PRO A 73 -24.28 12.49 -20.55
CA PRO A 73 -24.27 13.40 -19.40
C PRO A 73 -22.95 14.19 -19.27
N ALA A 74 -23.02 15.41 -18.73
CA ALA A 74 -21.85 16.22 -18.43
C ALA A 74 -20.99 15.59 -17.33
N VAL A 75 -19.69 15.86 -17.38
CA VAL A 75 -18.69 15.46 -16.38
C VAL A 75 -18.18 16.69 -15.63
N ARG A 76 -17.75 16.48 -14.38
CA ARG A 76 -17.09 17.50 -13.56
C ARG A 76 -15.64 17.14 -13.34
N GLN A 77 -14.75 18.12 -13.42
CA GLN A 77 -13.36 17.90 -13.06
C GLN A 77 -13.15 17.98 -11.55
N ILE A 78 -12.42 17.02 -10.98
CA ILE A 78 -12.14 16.97 -9.55
C ILE A 78 -10.62 17.01 -9.26
N PRO A 79 -10.19 17.64 -8.15
CA PRO A 79 -8.76 17.79 -7.84
C PRO A 79 -8.00 16.47 -7.75
N TYR A 80 -8.57 15.46 -7.11
CA TYR A 80 -7.94 14.14 -6.93
C TYR A 80 -7.52 13.49 -8.26
N LEU A 81 -8.45 13.39 -9.22
CA LEU A 81 -8.15 12.82 -10.54
C LEU A 81 -7.20 13.71 -11.36
N ARG A 82 -7.21 15.02 -11.13
CA ARG A 82 -6.27 15.95 -11.78
C ARG A 82 -4.84 15.65 -11.31
N ASP A 83 -4.66 15.40 -10.02
CA ASP A 83 -3.36 15.05 -9.44
C ASP A 83 -2.88 13.68 -9.95
N GLU A 84 -3.78 12.70 -10.02
CA GLU A 84 -3.48 11.38 -10.60
C GLU A 84 -3.07 11.48 -12.08
N ALA A 85 -3.81 12.26 -12.88
CA ALA A 85 -3.45 12.53 -14.27
C ALA A 85 -2.10 13.25 -14.40
N GLN A 86 -1.77 14.14 -13.47
CA GLN A 86 -0.49 14.86 -13.45
C GLN A 86 0.68 13.94 -13.10
N ILE A 87 0.50 13.00 -12.17
CA ILE A 87 1.49 11.96 -11.86
C ILE A 87 1.75 11.09 -13.09
N GLY A 88 0.70 10.61 -13.75
CA GLY A 88 0.83 9.81 -14.96
C GLY A 88 1.48 10.58 -16.12
N ALA A 89 1.11 11.84 -16.32
CA ALA A 89 1.74 12.70 -17.32
C ALA A 89 3.24 12.92 -17.01
N ASN A 90 3.61 13.13 -15.75
CA ASN A 90 5.00 13.27 -15.32
C ASN A 90 5.81 11.98 -15.53
N SER A 91 5.22 10.82 -15.27
CA SER A 91 5.83 9.52 -15.52
C SER A 91 6.13 9.33 -17.01
N MET A 92 5.15 9.56 -17.88
CA MET A 92 5.34 9.49 -19.33
C MET A 92 6.36 10.51 -19.81
N ALA A 93 6.36 11.73 -19.26
CA ALA A 93 7.30 12.78 -19.62
C ALA A 93 8.75 12.47 -19.22
N SER A 94 8.97 11.61 -18.21
CA SER A 94 10.31 11.22 -17.77
C SER A 94 11.10 10.43 -18.83
N THR A 95 10.40 9.63 -19.63
CA THR A 95 10.96 8.76 -20.68
C THR A 95 10.48 9.14 -22.08
N CYS A 96 9.53 10.06 -22.19
CA CYS A 96 8.79 10.42 -23.40
C CYS A 96 8.13 9.21 -24.10
N ASP A 97 7.74 8.20 -23.32
CA ASP A 97 7.00 7.03 -23.77
C ASP A 97 5.58 7.06 -23.20
N LEU A 98 4.57 7.02 -24.09
CA LEU A 98 3.15 6.99 -23.72
C LEU A 98 2.74 5.72 -22.98
N ASN A 99 3.59 4.70 -22.96
CA ASN A 99 3.33 3.45 -22.24
C ASN A 99 3.90 3.44 -20.82
N ASN A 100 4.76 4.40 -20.47
CA ASN A 100 5.37 4.49 -19.14
C ASN A 100 4.48 5.27 -18.17
N ILE A 101 3.31 4.71 -17.88
CA ILE A 101 2.31 5.34 -17.01
C ILE A 101 2.62 5.19 -15.52
N GLY A 102 3.46 4.25 -15.08
CA GLY A 102 3.67 3.91 -13.65
C GLY A 102 2.68 2.84 -13.15
N ASN A 103 2.73 2.47 -11.86
CA ASN A 103 1.83 1.47 -11.26
C ASN A 103 0.68 2.16 -10.50
N GLY A 104 -0.56 1.64 -10.63
CA GLY A 104 -1.68 2.01 -9.72
C GLY A 104 -2.90 2.73 -10.32
N TYR A 105 -3.20 2.58 -11.62
CA TYR A 105 -4.35 3.28 -12.23
C TYR A 105 -5.59 2.39 -12.33
N HIS A 106 -6.69 2.81 -11.70
CA HIS A 106 -7.96 2.08 -11.64
C HIS A 106 -9.12 2.89 -12.25
N ALA A 107 -8.95 3.42 -13.46
CA ALA A 107 -10.06 4.02 -14.20
C ALA A 107 -9.80 4.08 -15.71
N GLY A 108 -10.85 4.33 -16.50
CA GLY A 108 -10.69 4.58 -17.94
C GLY A 108 -9.74 5.74 -18.18
N MET A 109 -8.85 5.65 -19.18
CA MET A 109 -7.84 6.68 -19.43
C MET A 109 -7.61 6.92 -20.92
N ASN A 110 -7.29 8.16 -21.25
CA ASN A 110 -6.79 8.55 -22.57
C ASN A 110 -5.42 9.21 -22.46
N ARG A 111 -4.61 9.00 -23.50
CA ARG A 111 -3.25 9.53 -23.59
C ARG A 111 -3.04 10.20 -24.93
N PHE A 112 -2.25 11.26 -24.95
CA PHE A 112 -1.96 12.03 -26.14
C PHE A 112 -0.50 12.49 -26.16
N TRP A 113 0.08 12.53 -27.35
CA TRP A 113 1.44 13.03 -27.57
C TRP A 113 1.44 14.09 -28.67
N SER A 114 2.27 15.11 -28.50
CA SER A 114 2.50 16.16 -29.50
C SER A 114 3.93 16.69 -29.46
N THR A 115 4.37 17.31 -30.55
CA THR A 115 5.68 17.99 -30.66
C THR A 115 5.67 19.42 -30.14
N TYR A 116 4.52 19.90 -29.68
CA TYR A 116 4.28 21.24 -29.16
C TYR A 116 3.36 21.16 -27.94
N LYS A 117 3.31 22.22 -27.12
CA LYS A 117 2.39 22.29 -25.98
C LYS A 117 0.94 22.33 -26.51
N PRO A 118 0.15 21.27 -26.33
CA PRO A 118 -1.18 21.23 -26.90
C PRO A 118 -2.13 22.08 -26.04
N ALA A 119 -3.11 22.73 -26.67
CA ALA A 119 -4.21 23.32 -25.93
C ALA A 119 -5.11 22.19 -25.40
N PRO A 120 -5.67 22.31 -24.18
CA PRO A 120 -6.63 21.36 -23.61
C PRO A 120 -7.72 20.96 -24.61
N ALA A 121 -8.30 21.95 -25.30
CA ALA A 121 -9.37 21.72 -26.24
C ALA A 121 -8.97 20.81 -27.42
N ASP A 122 -7.73 20.91 -27.91
CA ASP A 122 -7.27 20.15 -29.07
C ASP A 122 -7.00 18.69 -28.72
N VAL A 123 -6.53 18.42 -27.50
CA VAL A 123 -6.37 17.06 -26.98
C VAL A 123 -7.73 16.37 -26.86
N VAL A 124 -8.73 17.04 -26.30
CA VAL A 124 -10.08 16.47 -26.15
C VAL A 124 -10.73 16.25 -27.52
N LYS A 125 -10.62 17.21 -28.45
CA LYS A 125 -11.10 17.02 -29.83
C LYS A 125 -10.44 15.81 -30.50
N ASN A 126 -9.15 15.57 -30.25
CA ASN A 126 -8.45 14.40 -30.76
C ASN A 126 -9.09 13.10 -30.25
N TYR A 127 -9.41 13.01 -28.95
CA TYR A 127 -10.14 11.86 -28.40
C TYR A 127 -11.49 11.64 -29.09
N PHE A 128 -12.26 12.71 -29.32
CA PHE A 128 -13.57 12.63 -29.97
C PHE A 128 -13.52 12.35 -31.48
N SER A 129 -12.37 12.52 -32.13
CA SER A 129 -12.18 12.22 -33.55
C SER A 129 -12.35 10.73 -33.89
N GLY A 130 -12.28 9.85 -32.88
CA GLY A 130 -12.56 8.42 -33.00
C GLY A 130 -14.02 8.04 -33.22
N SER A 131 -14.96 8.98 -33.02
CA SER A 131 -16.41 8.77 -33.19
C SER A 131 -16.79 8.23 -34.58
N LYS A 132 -16.05 8.61 -35.63
CA LYS A 132 -16.26 8.10 -37.00
C LYS A 132 -16.07 6.59 -37.15
N TYR A 133 -15.36 5.95 -36.22
CA TYR A 133 -15.10 4.52 -36.19
C TYR A 133 -16.03 3.77 -35.23
N TRP A 134 -16.88 4.48 -34.50
CA TRP A 134 -17.87 3.90 -33.59
C TRP A 134 -19.16 3.60 -34.34
N SER A 135 -19.59 2.33 -34.34
CA SER A 135 -20.84 1.93 -35.00
C SER A 135 -21.40 0.65 -34.37
N ASN A 136 -22.71 0.64 -34.10
CA ASN A 136 -23.45 -0.49 -33.51
C ASN A 136 -22.86 -1.00 -32.18
N GLY A 137 -22.38 -0.09 -31.33
CA GLY A 137 -21.85 -0.46 -30.01
C GLY A 137 -20.44 -1.04 -30.03
N ASP A 138 -19.74 -1.00 -31.17
CA ASP A 138 -18.37 -1.50 -31.29
C ASP A 138 -17.47 -0.56 -32.13
N CYS A 139 -16.17 -0.69 -31.90
CA CYS A 139 -15.12 0.04 -32.58
C CYS A 139 -14.66 -0.67 -33.85
N ARG A 140 -14.96 -0.09 -35.01
CA ARG A 140 -14.60 -0.61 -36.33
C ARG A 140 -13.20 -0.14 -36.77
N GLY A 141 -12.57 -0.91 -37.64
CA GLY A 141 -11.27 -0.59 -38.25
C GLY A 141 -10.09 -1.30 -37.63
N ASN A 142 -8.90 -1.10 -38.21
CA ASN A 142 -7.67 -1.82 -37.82
C ASN A 142 -6.62 -0.87 -37.23
N GLY A 143 -5.83 -1.37 -36.27
CA GLY A 143 -4.72 -0.66 -35.66
C GLY A 143 -5.12 0.70 -35.07
N ASN A 144 -4.52 1.77 -35.57
CA ASN A 144 -4.73 3.15 -35.09
C ASN A 144 -6.20 3.59 -35.13
N GLN A 145 -7.01 3.08 -36.05
CA GLN A 145 -8.44 3.39 -36.13
C GLN A 145 -9.18 2.88 -34.90
N LYS A 146 -8.86 1.65 -34.47
CA LYS A 146 -9.42 1.03 -33.27
C LYS A 146 -8.96 1.75 -32.01
N SER A 147 -7.69 2.14 -31.92
CA SER A 147 -7.17 2.94 -30.80
C SER A 147 -7.82 4.32 -30.69
N SER A 148 -8.03 5.01 -31.81
CA SER A 148 -8.77 6.28 -31.82
C SER A 148 -10.22 6.09 -31.37
N CYS A 149 -10.88 5.01 -31.80
CA CYS A 149 -12.23 4.70 -31.36
C CYS A 149 -12.31 4.40 -29.86
N MET A 150 -11.37 3.63 -29.31
CA MET A 150 -11.27 3.38 -27.87
C MET A 150 -11.11 4.69 -27.08
N SER A 151 -10.32 5.62 -27.63
CA SER A 151 -10.16 6.95 -27.02
C SER A 151 -11.47 7.75 -27.00
N PHE A 152 -12.26 7.68 -28.08
CA PHE A 152 -13.60 8.27 -28.12
C PHE A 152 -14.53 7.64 -27.09
N THR A 153 -14.57 6.31 -27.00
CA THR A 153 -15.46 5.61 -26.07
C THR A 153 -15.16 5.95 -24.62
N ALA A 154 -13.89 6.08 -24.23
CA ALA A 154 -13.51 6.49 -22.88
C ALA A 154 -13.99 7.93 -22.57
N ALA A 155 -13.78 8.86 -23.49
CA ALA A 155 -14.16 10.27 -23.31
C ALA A 155 -15.68 10.50 -23.35
N ALA A 156 -16.42 9.67 -24.08
CA ALA A 156 -17.87 9.75 -24.28
C ALA A 156 -18.66 8.71 -23.46
N TRP A 157 -18.03 8.05 -22.48
CA TRP A 157 -18.69 7.00 -21.71
C TRP A 157 -19.85 7.58 -20.88
N LYS A 158 -21.05 6.99 -21.02
CA LYS A 158 -22.30 7.57 -20.49
C LYS A 158 -22.31 7.68 -18.97
N THR A 159 -21.72 6.71 -18.27
CA THR A 159 -21.73 6.63 -16.80
C THR A 159 -20.56 7.36 -16.14
N THR A 160 -19.58 7.88 -16.89
CA THR A 160 -18.52 8.71 -16.32
C THR A 160 -19.12 10.02 -15.84
N ALA A 161 -18.86 10.37 -14.58
CA ALA A 161 -19.30 11.63 -13.95
C ALA A 161 -18.13 12.55 -13.60
N TYR A 162 -16.93 12.00 -13.37
CA TYR A 162 -15.76 12.76 -12.94
C TYR A 162 -14.59 12.57 -13.89
N ILE A 163 -13.79 13.63 -14.07
CA ILE A 163 -12.57 13.59 -14.87
C ILE A 163 -11.40 14.27 -14.16
N GLY A 164 -10.19 13.93 -14.57
CA GLY A 164 -8.98 14.67 -14.27
C GLY A 164 -8.02 14.62 -15.44
N CYS A 165 -7.51 15.77 -15.86
CA CYS A 165 -6.64 15.87 -17.03
C CYS A 165 -5.40 16.72 -16.72
N ALA A 166 -4.27 16.33 -17.29
CA ALA A 166 -3.01 17.03 -17.14
C ALA A 166 -2.10 16.86 -18.36
N SER A 167 -1.13 17.76 -18.50
CA SER A 167 -0.10 17.72 -19.55
C SER A 167 1.28 17.96 -18.95
N ALA A 168 2.29 17.26 -19.45
CA ALA A 168 3.68 17.41 -19.03
C ALA A 168 4.62 17.45 -20.24
N GLN A 169 5.71 18.20 -20.12
CA GLN A 169 6.74 18.30 -21.15
C GLN A 169 7.78 17.19 -20.99
N CYS A 170 8.07 16.47 -22.07
CA CYS A 170 9.10 15.43 -22.08
C CYS A 170 10.49 16.00 -21.73
N LYS A 171 11.23 15.28 -20.88
CA LYS A 171 12.59 15.67 -20.49
C LYS A 171 13.52 15.64 -21.72
N GLY A 172 14.17 16.77 -22.00
CA GLY A 172 15.16 16.86 -23.09
C GLY A 172 14.60 17.03 -24.50
N SER A 173 13.29 17.26 -24.66
CA SER A 173 12.68 17.56 -25.97
C SER A 173 11.57 18.63 -25.86
N ASN A 174 11.12 19.12 -27.01
CA ASN A 174 9.93 20.00 -27.08
C ASN A 174 8.62 19.20 -27.14
N ASN A 175 8.68 17.88 -26.97
CA ASN A 175 7.50 17.02 -27.00
C ASN A 175 6.70 17.16 -25.71
N TRP A 176 5.40 16.99 -25.82
CA TRP A 176 4.45 17.03 -24.72
C TRP A 176 3.62 15.76 -24.71
N VAL A 177 3.30 15.30 -23.51
CA VAL A 177 2.36 14.21 -23.27
C VAL A 177 1.21 14.74 -22.43
N SER A 178 0.00 14.25 -22.70
CA SER A 178 -1.19 14.58 -21.93
C SER A 178 -1.92 13.30 -21.54
N MET A 179 -2.54 13.32 -20.36
CA MET A 179 -3.31 12.23 -19.81
C MET A 179 -4.64 12.76 -19.28
N CYS A 180 -5.72 12.01 -19.54
CA CYS A 180 -7.01 12.23 -18.90
C CYS A 180 -7.49 10.92 -18.29
N VAL A 181 -7.93 10.98 -17.04
CA VAL A 181 -8.49 9.88 -16.26
C VAL A 181 -9.99 10.13 -16.07
N TYR A 182 -10.79 9.08 -16.21
CA TYR A 182 -12.26 9.14 -16.22
C TYR A 182 -12.83 8.22 -15.14
N ASN A 183 -13.60 8.78 -14.21
CA ASN A 183 -14.22 8.04 -13.11
C ASN A 183 -15.75 8.09 -13.17
N ARG A 184 -16.38 7.02 -12.69
CA ARG A 184 -17.85 6.90 -12.57
C ARG A 184 -18.27 7.33 -11.15
N PRO A 185 -19.53 7.74 -10.94
CA PRO A 185 -20.02 8.18 -9.63
C PRO A 185 -20.27 7.03 -8.65
N ASP A 186 -20.25 5.77 -9.11
CA ASP A 186 -20.20 4.57 -8.26
C ASP A 186 -18.85 4.40 -7.55
N ASN A 187 -17.84 5.23 -7.88
CA ASN A 187 -16.48 5.22 -7.35
C ASN A 187 -16.12 6.49 -6.57
N SER A 188 -17.10 7.30 -6.15
CA SER A 188 -16.84 8.43 -5.24
C SER A 188 -16.96 8.00 -3.79
N GLU A 189 -15.80 7.75 -3.19
CA GLU A 189 -15.45 7.83 -1.74
C GLU A 189 -16.30 7.10 -0.68
N ASP A 190 -17.38 6.40 -1.01
CA ASP A 190 -18.18 5.60 -0.05
C ASP A 190 -18.48 4.15 -0.50
N SER A 191 -17.80 3.64 -1.53
CA SER A 191 -18.12 2.34 -2.16
C SER A 191 -16.90 1.46 -2.43
N HIS A 192 -15.83 1.61 -1.63
CA HIS A 192 -14.72 0.66 -1.64
C HIS A 192 -15.14 -0.79 -1.29
N ASP A 193 -16.35 -0.97 -0.76
CA ASP A 193 -16.90 -2.26 -0.35
C ASP A 193 -17.89 -2.89 -1.36
N GLU A 194 -18.45 -2.13 -2.32
CA GLU A 194 -19.42 -2.66 -3.31
C GLU A 194 -18.79 -3.06 -4.66
N LEU A 195 -17.59 -2.54 -4.99
CA LEU A 195 -16.86 -2.88 -6.22
C LEU A 195 -16.31 -4.31 -6.23
N GLU A 196 -16.03 -4.89 -5.06
CA GLU A 196 -15.65 -6.30 -4.97
C GLU A 196 -16.83 -7.24 -5.26
N GLU A 197 -18.08 -6.81 -5.01
CA GLU A 197 -19.26 -7.62 -5.29
C GLU A 197 -19.70 -7.51 -6.77
N GLU A 198 -19.59 -6.34 -7.40
CA GLU A 198 -19.87 -6.21 -8.83
C GLU A 198 -18.78 -6.85 -9.72
N GLU A 199 -17.49 -6.83 -9.34
CA GLU A 199 -16.45 -7.60 -10.05
C GLU A 199 -16.66 -9.13 -9.92
N LYS A 200 -17.18 -9.59 -8.78
CA LYS A 200 -17.62 -10.99 -8.59
C LYS A 200 -18.87 -11.30 -9.41
N LEU A 201 -19.81 -10.37 -9.56
CA LEU A 201 -21.02 -10.56 -10.36
C LEU A 201 -20.75 -10.48 -11.88
N GLU A 202 -19.82 -9.64 -12.33
CA GLU A 202 -19.46 -9.48 -13.75
C GLU A 202 -18.50 -10.59 -14.22
N SER A 203 -17.66 -11.12 -13.33
CA SER A 203 -16.89 -12.35 -13.58
C SER A 203 -17.78 -13.59 -13.60
N GLN A 204 -18.81 -13.67 -12.76
CA GLN A 204 -19.85 -14.71 -12.85
C GLN A 204 -20.74 -14.59 -14.09
N LYS A 205 -21.11 -13.36 -14.52
CA LYS A 205 -21.84 -13.13 -15.78
C LYS A 205 -20.99 -13.42 -17.02
N LYS A 206 -19.67 -13.20 -16.99
CA LYS A 206 -18.73 -13.61 -18.05
C LYS A 206 -18.51 -15.13 -18.09
N LEU A 207 -18.61 -15.83 -16.96
CA LEU A 207 -18.66 -17.29 -16.90
C LEU A 207 -19.98 -17.81 -17.51
N GLN A 208 -21.12 -17.23 -17.13
CA GLN A 208 -22.44 -17.61 -17.65
C GLN A 208 -22.66 -17.22 -19.14
N GLN A 209 -22.06 -16.14 -19.65
CA GLN A 209 -22.05 -15.83 -21.09
C GLN A 209 -21.16 -16.79 -21.88
N LYS A 210 -20.10 -17.32 -21.28
CA LYS A 210 -19.31 -18.42 -21.86
C LYS A 210 -20.14 -19.71 -21.93
N ASP A 211 -20.93 -20.00 -20.90
CA ASP A 211 -21.84 -21.15 -20.87
C ASP A 211 -23.03 -20.99 -21.81
N LYS A 212 -23.55 -19.77 -22.03
CA LYS A 212 -24.59 -19.46 -23.04
C LYS A 212 -24.07 -19.54 -24.48
N LYS A 213 -22.83 -19.09 -24.74
CA LYS A 213 -22.18 -19.29 -26.05
C LYS A 213 -21.84 -20.77 -26.31
N PHE A 214 -21.61 -21.53 -25.24
CA PHE A 214 -21.43 -22.98 -25.30
C PHE A 214 -22.77 -23.71 -25.53
N SER A 215 -23.88 -23.19 -25.01
CA SER A 215 -25.23 -23.76 -25.25
C SER A 215 -25.83 -23.36 -26.60
N GLU A 216 -25.51 -22.19 -27.17
CA GLU A 216 -25.90 -21.82 -28.54
C GLU A 216 -25.15 -22.64 -29.60
N PHE A 217 -23.91 -23.06 -29.32
CA PHE A 217 -23.18 -24.02 -30.15
C PHE A 217 -23.74 -25.46 -30.06
N GLN A 218 -24.57 -25.74 -29.05
CA GLN A 218 -25.18 -27.05 -28.81
C GLN A 218 -26.58 -27.19 -29.43
N THR A 219 -27.21 -26.08 -29.82
CA THR A 219 -28.54 -26.06 -30.48
C THR A 219 -28.52 -26.16 -31.99
N ASP A 220 -27.35 -26.11 -32.65
CA ASP A 220 -27.19 -26.43 -34.08
C ASP A 220 -26.97 -27.93 -34.34
N LEU A 221 -26.98 -28.77 -33.31
CA LEU A 221 -26.65 -30.20 -33.41
C LEU A 221 -27.83 -31.14 -33.16
N LYS A 222 -29.08 -30.68 -33.34
CA LYS A 222 -30.25 -31.56 -33.41
C LYS A 222 -31.29 -31.08 -34.42
N ASN A 223 -31.12 -31.45 -35.68
CA ASN A 223 -32.20 -32.02 -36.51
C ASN A 223 -31.63 -32.84 -37.70
N PRO A 224 -32.34 -33.88 -38.16
CA PRO A 224 -31.74 -35.03 -38.84
C PRO A 224 -31.78 -34.97 -40.38
N LEU A 225 -30.98 -35.85 -41.00
CA LEU A 225 -30.92 -36.26 -42.43
C LEU A 225 -30.19 -35.27 -43.37
N SER A 226 -29.27 -35.66 -44.26
CA SER A 226 -28.92 -36.97 -44.82
C SER A 226 -27.56 -36.91 -45.56
N ASN A 227 -26.92 -38.07 -45.70
CA ASN A 227 -25.94 -38.46 -46.73
C ASN A 227 -24.62 -37.67 -46.87
N SER A 228 -23.53 -38.23 -46.34
CA SER A 228 -22.42 -38.73 -47.19
C SER A 228 -21.26 -39.26 -46.33
N LYS A 229 -21.03 -40.57 -46.47
CA LYS A 229 -19.80 -41.36 -46.35
C LYS A 229 -18.73 -40.93 -45.33
N SER A 230 -18.47 -41.88 -44.44
CA SER A 230 -17.27 -42.04 -43.64
C SER A 230 -15.98 -41.88 -44.45
N ASN A 231 -14.95 -41.29 -43.82
CA ASN A 231 -13.71 -41.99 -43.45
C ASN A 231 -12.69 -40.98 -42.88
N ASN A 232 -12.17 -41.30 -41.68
CA ASN A 232 -10.83 -40.96 -41.17
C ASN A 232 -10.57 -39.55 -40.60
N PHE A 233 -11.24 -39.17 -39.50
CA PHE A 233 -10.78 -38.05 -38.64
C PHE A 233 -9.86 -38.50 -37.49
N LEU A 234 -9.85 -39.79 -37.14
CA LEU A 234 -9.07 -40.36 -36.02
C LEU A 234 -7.68 -40.89 -36.42
N GLU A 235 -7.17 -40.54 -37.60
CA GLU A 235 -5.88 -41.05 -38.11
C GLU A 235 -4.73 -40.02 -38.07
N HIS A 236 -4.89 -38.86 -37.43
CA HIS A 236 -3.85 -37.82 -37.37
C HIS A 236 -3.53 -37.24 -35.98
N PHE A 237 -3.90 -37.93 -34.90
CA PHE A 237 -3.39 -37.57 -33.56
C PHE A 237 -2.14 -38.39 -33.25
N LYS A 238 -0.97 -37.91 -33.69
CA LYS A 238 0.32 -38.47 -33.27
C LYS A 238 0.57 -38.09 -31.82
N GLY A 239 0.76 -39.08 -30.94
CA GLY A 239 1.03 -38.87 -29.51
C GLY A 239 2.31 -38.07 -29.19
N GLU A 240 3.18 -37.85 -30.17
CA GLU A 240 4.40 -37.05 -30.03
C GLU A 240 4.13 -35.53 -29.96
N ASP A 241 3.03 -35.03 -30.55
CA ASP A 241 2.72 -33.59 -30.59
C ASP A 241 2.14 -33.08 -29.26
N PHE A 242 1.61 -33.96 -28.41
CA PHE A 242 1.02 -33.61 -27.10
C PHE A 242 1.98 -33.78 -25.92
N PHE A 243 3.23 -34.23 -26.16
CA PHE A 243 4.18 -34.42 -25.06
C PHE A 243 4.52 -33.10 -24.35
N ILE A 244 4.71 -32.03 -25.13
CA ILE A 244 4.99 -30.69 -24.60
C ILE A 244 3.77 -30.15 -23.86
N GLU A 245 2.58 -30.22 -24.47
CA GLU A 245 1.33 -29.77 -23.84
C GLU A 245 1.02 -30.54 -22.56
N GLY A 246 1.19 -31.86 -22.56
CA GLY A 246 1.02 -32.72 -21.39
C GLY A 246 2.03 -32.39 -20.28
N THR A 247 3.28 -32.08 -20.64
CA THR A 247 4.31 -31.66 -19.68
C THR A 247 3.96 -30.31 -19.05
N VAL A 248 3.48 -29.34 -19.85
CA VAL A 248 3.04 -28.03 -19.36
C VAL A 248 1.84 -28.17 -18.43
N VAL A 249 0.85 -28.99 -18.78
CA VAL A 249 -0.32 -29.26 -17.92
C VAL A 249 0.11 -29.94 -16.63
N ALA A 250 0.99 -30.94 -16.68
CA ALA A 250 1.52 -31.60 -15.49
C ALA A 250 2.25 -30.61 -14.57
N PHE A 251 3.06 -29.71 -15.14
CA PHE A 251 3.74 -28.66 -14.39
C PHE A 251 2.73 -27.69 -13.73
N LEU A 252 1.67 -27.29 -14.43
CA LEU A 252 0.62 -26.44 -13.87
C LEU A 252 -0.15 -27.12 -12.74
N VAL A 253 -0.44 -28.43 -12.86
CA VAL A 253 -1.08 -29.21 -11.80
C VAL A 253 -0.19 -29.30 -10.57
N VAL A 254 1.11 -29.57 -10.73
CA VAL A 254 2.07 -29.59 -9.62
C VAL A 254 2.19 -28.20 -8.98
N TYR A 255 2.25 -27.14 -9.79
CA TYR A 255 2.29 -25.77 -9.29
C TYR A 255 1.03 -25.44 -8.46
N LEU A 256 -0.15 -25.80 -8.96
CA LEU A 256 -1.41 -25.60 -8.23
C LEU A 256 -1.45 -26.43 -6.93
N ALA A 257 -0.97 -27.68 -6.95
CA ALA A 257 -0.90 -28.52 -5.76
C ALA A 257 0.03 -27.92 -4.69
N LEU A 258 1.20 -27.42 -5.09
CA LEU A 258 2.13 -26.74 -4.19
C LEU A 258 1.56 -25.42 -3.65
N TYR A 259 0.84 -24.67 -4.48
CA TYR A 259 0.14 -23.46 -4.06
C TYR A 259 -0.92 -23.77 -2.99
N LEU A 260 -1.79 -24.76 -3.23
CA LEU A 260 -2.84 -25.16 -2.30
C LEU A 260 -2.26 -25.71 -0.99
N TYR A 261 -1.21 -26.55 -1.09
CA TYR A 261 -0.51 -27.07 0.07
C TYR A 261 0.14 -25.95 0.90
N GLY A 262 0.85 -25.03 0.24
CA GLY A 262 1.48 -23.89 0.90
C GLY A 262 0.48 -22.98 1.60
N ARG A 263 -0.66 -22.70 0.95
CA ARG A 263 -1.79 -21.95 1.54
C ARG A 263 -2.35 -22.67 2.77
N PHE A 264 -2.57 -23.99 2.67
CA PHE A 264 -3.10 -24.79 3.76
C PHE A 264 -2.15 -24.78 4.97
N VAL A 265 -0.85 -25.04 4.77
CA VAL A 265 0.14 -25.02 5.85
C VAL A 265 0.20 -23.65 6.53
N ASN A 266 0.16 -22.56 5.75
CA ASN A 266 0.13 -21.20 6.32
C ASN A 266 -1.11 -20.97 7.18
N SER A 267 -2.28 -21.41 6.72
CA SER A 267 -3.53 -21.31 7.48
C SER A 267 -3.47 -22.11 8.78
N VAL A 268 -2.93 -23.33 8.76
CA VAL A 268 -2.75 -24.15 9.98
C VAL A 268 -1.83 -23.44 10.98
N ARG A 269 -0.72 -22.84 10.52
CA ARG A 269 0.20 -22.12 11.42
C ARG A 269 -0.42 -20.86 12.03
N ALA A 270 -1.17 -20.09 11.24
CA ALA A 270 -1.86 -18.91 11.73
C ALA A 270 -2.94 -19.27 12.76
N ASN A 271 -3.73 -20.30 12.46
CA ASN A 271 -4.76 -20.81 13.37
C ASN A 271 -4.16 -21.36 14.66
N ALA A 272 -3.02 -22.05 14.60
CA ALA A 272 -2.34 -22.54 15.80
C ALA A 272 -1.93 -21.42 16.78
N TRP A 273 -1.54 -20.24 16.26
CA TRP A 273 -1.30 -19.07 17.11
C TRP A 273 -2.59 -18.49 17.68
N SER A 274 -3.66 -18.41 16.87
CA SER A 274 -4.97 -17.95 17.34
C SER A 274 -5.48 -18.85 18.45
N ASP A 275 -5.48 -20.16 18.25
CA ASP A 275 -5.98 -21.13 19.24
C ASP A 275 -5.14 -21.13 20.53
N ALA A 276 -3.82 -20.90 20.42
CA ALA A 276 -2.94 -20.82 21.59
C ALA A 276 -3.20 -19.57 22.44
N THR A 277 -3.57 -18.45 21.81
CA THR A 277 -3.67 -17.13 22.46
C THR A 277 -5.11 -16.68 22.68
N ARG A 278 -6.11 -17.37 22.11
CA ARG A 278 -7.53 -16.99 22.12
C ARG A 278 -8.03 -16.65 23.52
N SER A 279 -7.76 -17.51 24.51
CA SER A 279 -8.22 -17.30 25.89
C SER A 279 -7.69 -16.00 26.49
N ILE A 280 -6.43 -15.65 26.23
CA ILE A 280 -5.83 -14.41 26.72
C ILE A 280 -6.55 -13.22 26.10
N TRP A 281 -6.82 -13.25 24.80
CA TRP A 281 -7.52 -12.14 24.15
C TRP A 281 -8.96 -12.01 24.67
N GLU A 282 -9.70 -13.12 24.79
CA GLU A 282 -11.08 -13.18 25.29
C GLU A 282 -11.22 -12.65 26.71
N ASP A 283 -10.28 -12.97 27.59
CA ASP A 283 -10.29 -12.49 28.97
C ASP A 283 -9.95 -10.99 29.08
N GLN A 284 -9.20 -10.45 28.12
CA GLN A 284 -8.55 -9.15 28.22
C GLN A 284 -9.19 -8.04 27.36
N PHE A 285 -10.00 -8.40 26.37
CA PHE A 285 -10.63 -7.48 25.43
C PHE A 285 -12.12 -7.74 25.30
N SER A 286 -12.92 -6.67 25.29
CA SER A 286 -14.38 -6.79 25.14
C SER A 286 -14.85 -7.27 23.78
N LYS A 287 -14.10 -6.96 22.71
CA LYS A 287 -14.44 -7.34 21.32
C LYS A 287 -13.19 -7.79 20.60
N ILE A 288 -13.28 -8.96 19.98
CA ILE A 288 -12.19 -9.61 19.26
C ILE A 288 -12.69 -10.04 17.89
N GLY A 289 -11.89 -9.76 16.87
CA GLY A 289 -12.16 -10.15 15.51
C GLY A 289 -13.29 -9.37 14.83
N VAL A 290 -13.62 -9.84 13.64
CA VAL A 290 -14.72 -9.36 12.80
C VAL A 290 -15.58 -10.58 12.48
N ASN A 291 -16.90 -10.49 12.67
CA ASN A 291 -17.86 -11.59 12.43
C ASN A 291 -17.55 -12.88 13.23
N ASP A 292 -17.24 -12.74 14.52
CA ASP A 292 -16.88 -13.83 15.45
C ASP A 292 -15.63 -14.65 15.04
N GLN A 293 -14.89 -14.19 14.03
CA GLN A 293 -13.61 -14.78 13.62
C GLN A 293 -12.46 -13.92 14.14
N MET A 294 -11.63 -14.53 14.98
CA MET A 294 -10.44 -13.87 15.55
C MET A 294 -9.42 -13.50 14.47
N LEU A 295 -9.27 -14.33 13.44
CA LEU A 295 -8.34 -14.12 12.33
C LEU A 295 -9.06 -14.06 10.99
N LEU A 296 -8.76 -13.01 10.23
CA LEU A 296 -9.20 -12.84 8.85
C LEU A 296 -8.04 -13.16 7.90
N GLN A 297 -8.28 -14.00 6.90
CA GLN A 297 -7.28 -14.26 5.86
C GLN A 297 -7.36 -13.16 4.78
N ASP A 298 -6.35 -12.30 4.74
CA ASP A 298 -6.23 -11.24 3.71
C ASP A 298 -5.48 -11.75 2.48
N SER A 299 -4.45 -12.58 2.68
CA SER A 299 -3.64 -13.18 1.62
C SER A 299 -3.27 -14.63 1.97
N PRO A 300 -2.84 -15.50 1.03
CA PRO A 300 -2.33 -16.84 1.36
C PRO A 300 -1.13 -16.86 2.31
N LYS A 301 -0.51 -15.71 2.60
CA LYS A 301 0.56 -15.53 3.58
C LYS A 301 0.22 -14.58 4.73
N ASP A 302 -0.74 -13.68 4.56
CA ASP A 302 -1.03 -12.59 5.52
C ASP A 302 -2.40 -12.80 6.16
N PHE A 303 -2.43 -12.76 7.48
CA PHE A 303 -3.64 -12.86 8.29
C PHE A 303 -3.76 -11.66 9.21
N LEU A 304 -4.97 -11.12 9.31
CA LEU A 304 -5.30 -9.94 10.09
C LEU A 304 -6.00 -10.35 11.38
N PHE A 305 -5.62 -9.69 12.46
CA PHE A 305 -6.21 -9.80 13.79
C PHE A 305 -6.64 -8.41 14.24
N PHE A 306 -7.80 -8.32 14.89
CA PHE A 306 -8.31 -7.07 15.43
C PHE A 306 -8.87 -7.28 16.83
N ALA A 307 -8.62 -6.37 17.76
CA ALA A 307 -9.23 -6.39 19.08
C ALA A 307 -9.41 -4.98 19.66
N THR A 308 -10.48 -4.77 20.45
CA THR A 308 -10.82 -3.47 21.05
C THR A 308 -11.46 -3.60 22.45
N GLY A 309 -11.40 -2.50 23.19
CA GLY A 309 -12.03 -2.37 24.51
C GLY A 309 -11.23 -2.98 25.65
N ARG A 310 -9.91 -2.78 25.61
CA ARG A 310 -9.02 -2.91 26.78
C ARG A 310 -8.70 -1.51 27.29
N ASN A 311 -8.48 -1.36 28.60
CA ASN A 311 -7.98 -0.13 29.18
C ASN A 311 -6.64 0.29 28.54
N TYR A 312 -6.42 1.60 28.38
CA TYR A 312 -5.25 2.23 27.75
C TYR A 312 -5.05 1.95 26.26
N VAL A 313 -5.91 1.14 25.63
CA VAL A 313 -5.79 0.77 24.22
C VAL A 313 -7.08 1.14 23.50
N LYS A 314 -6.97 1.96 22.46
CA LYS A 314 -8.10 2.26 21.58
C LYS A 314 -8.46 1.03 20.75
N ASP A 315 -7.46 0.50 20.05
CA ASP A 315 -7.59 -0.67 19.19
C ASP A 315 -6.23 -1.37 19.01
N VAL A 316 -6.30 -2.63 18.58
CA VAL A 316 -5.15 -3.47 18.27
C VAL A 316 -5.30 -4.02 16.87
N TYR A 317 -4.28 -3.80 16.04
CA TYR A 317 -4.15 -4.41 14.72
C TYR A 317 -2.98 -5.40 14.72
N GLY A 318 -3.31 -6.68 14.63
CA GLY A 318 -2.34 -7.75 14.51
C GLY A 318 -2.20 -8.23 13.07
N TYR A 319 -0.98 -8.57 12.68
CA TYR A 319 -0.63 -9.13 11.38
C TYR A 319 0.20 -10.39 11.60
N ILE A 320 -0.27 -11.52 11.10
CA ILE A 320 0.53 -12.74 11.01
C ILE A 320 0.99 -12.87 9.57
N THR A 321 2.29 -12.66 9.34
CA THR A 321 2.91 -12.83 8.02
C THR A 321 3.69 -14.14 8.03
N CYS A 322 3.13 -15.14 7.36
CA CYS A 322 3.79 -16.41 7.13
C CYS A 322 4.80 -16.31 5.98
N LYS A 323 5.77 -17.23 5.94
CA LYS A 323 6.59 -17.42 4.73
C LYS A 323 5.67 -17.70 3.52
N PRO A 324 6.01 -17.19 2.33
CA PRO A 324 5.26 -17.44 1.09
C PRO A 324 5.46 -18.87 0.56
N ARG A 325 4.96 -19.87 1.30
CA ARG A 325 5.08 -21.31 0.96
C ARG A 325 4.29 -21.70 -0.29
N HIS A 326 3.30 -20.89 -0.66
CA HIS A 326 2.46 -21.08 -1.84
C HIS A 326 3.15 -20.63 -3.15
N ASP A 327 4.20 -19.81 -3.05
CA ASP A 327 4.94 -19.32 -4.19
C ASP A 327 6.23 -20.13 -4.39
N LEU A 328 6.28 -20.87 -5.49
CA LEU A 328 7.43 -21.70 -5.85
C LEU A 328 8.72 -20.87 -6.01
N TYR A 329 8.62 -19.65 -6.55
CA TYR A 329 9.79 -18.80 -6.73
C TYR A 329 10.40 -18.44 -5.37
N SER A 330 9.57 -17.99 -4.43
CA SER A 330 10.01 -17.68 -3.08
C SER A 330 10.57 -18.91 -2.33
N VAL A 331 9.96 -20.08 -2.48
CA VAL A 331 10.46 -21.33 -1.88
C VAL A 331 11.83 -21.70 -2.44
N LEU A 332 12.02 -21.62 -3.76
CA LEU A 332 13.30 -21.89 -4.41
C LEU A 332 14.36 -20.87 -3.97
N TYR A 333 14.00 -19.59 -3.93
CA TYR A 333 14.88 -18.52 -3.49
C TYR A 333 15.38 -18.75 -2.05
N ASP A 334 14.47 -19.08 -1.14
CA ASP A 334 14.78 -19.40 0.25
C ASP A 334 15.66 -20.63 0.39
N PHE A 335 15.43 -21.65 -0.45
CA PHE A 335 16.24 -22.86 -0.48
C PHE A 335 17.69 -22.56 -0.89
N PHE A 336 17.92 -21.69 -1.87
CA PHE A 336 19.27 -21.30 -2.31
C PHE A 336 19.98 -20.35 -1.34
N ARG A 337 19.23 -19.47 -0.66
CA ARG A 337 19.79 -18.55 0.35
C ARG A 337 19.86 -19.11 1.78
N SER A 338 19.56 -20.38 2.01
CA SER A 338 19.61 -21.03 3.33
C SER A 338 18.58 -20.53 4.36
N GLY A 339 17.34 -20.23 3.94
CA GLY A 339 16.18 -20.24 4.85
C GLY A 339 16.02 -19.07 5.83
N TYR A 340 16.50 -17.87 5.48
CA TYR A 340 16.43 -16.67 6.34
C TYR A 340 15.04 -16.09 6.59
N THR A 341 14.03 -16.47 5.81
CA THR A 341 12.66 -16.00 6.02
C THR A 341 12.10 -16.66 7.28
N HIS A 342 11.25 -15.97 8.03
CA HIS A 342 10.60 -16.46 9.25
C HIS A 342 9.10 -16.10 9.18
N ASP A 343 8.27 -16.84 9.92
CA ASP A 343 6.88 -16.43 10.11
C ASP A 343 6.87 -15.42 11.26
N PHE A 344 6.17 -14.29 11.10
CA PHE A 344 6.15 -13.19 12.04
C PHE A 344 4.74 -12.92 12.54
N VAL A 345 4.63 -12.53 13.81
CA VAL A 345 3.45 -11.86 14.38
C VAL A 345 3.84 -10.42 14.66
N THR A 346 3.04 -9.47 14.19
CA THR A 346 3.20 -8.03 14.45
C THR A 346 1.92 -7.51 15.06
N LEU A 347 1.95 -7.10 16.32
CA LEU A 347 0.84 -6.50 17.04
C LEU A 347 1.09 -4.99 17.15
N ASN A 348 0.18 -4.18 16.61
CA ASN A 348 0.22 -2.73 16.75
C ASN A 348 -0.93 -2.30 17.66
N PHE A 349 -0.58 -1.80 18.85
CA PHE A 349 -1.53 -1.26 19.81
C PHE A 349 -1.57 0.25 19.65
N ASN A 350 -2.74 0.79 19.32
CA ASN A 350 -2.98 2.22 19.35
C ASN A 350 -3.33 2.62 20.78
N ILE A 351 -2.41 3.34 21.42
CA ILE A 351 -2.45 3.65 22.84
C ILE A 351 -3.26 4.93 23.06
N ASP A 352 -4.28 4.83 23.90
CA ASP A 352 -5.14 5.94 24.32
C ASP A 352 -5.09 6.07 25.85
N CYS A 353 -3.94 6.52 26.34
CA CYS A 353 -3.73 6.85 27.75
C CYS A 353 -3.38 8.33 27.94
N GLU A 354 -3.68 8.83 29.14
CA GLU A 354 -3.11 10.07 29.71
C GLU A 354 -1.62 9.88 30.08
N CYS A 355 -0.85 9.32 29.17
CA CYS A 355 0.59 9.15 29.26
C CYS A 355 1.28 10.33 28.58
N ASP A 356 2.46 10.72 29.07
CA ASP A 356 3.28 11.72 28.40
C ASP A 356 3.87 11.15 27.11
N ASN A 357 4.38 12.02 26.25
CA ASN A 357 5.06 11.60 25.02
C ASN A 357 6.47 11.14 25.34
N PHE A 358 6.82 9.91 24.97
CA PHE A 358 8.18 9.38 25.07
C PHE A 358 8.34 8.23 24.06
N ILE A 359 9.58 7.85 23.79
CA ILE A 359 9.90 6.80 22.81
C ILE A 359 10.84 5.79 23.46
N PHE A 360 10.51 4.51 23.32
CA PHE A 360 11.45 3.45 23.62
C PHE A 360 11.41 2.33 22.58
N ALA A 361 12.54 1.67 22.40
CA ALA A 361 12.68 0.52 21.52
C ALA A 361 13.60 -0.53 22.12
N LEU A 362 13.16 -1.79 22.11
CA LEU A 362 13.94 -2.99 22.36
C LEU A 362 14.20 -3.69 21.02
N LEU A 363 15.47 -3.86 20.67
CA LEU A 363 15.90 -4.41 19.38
C LEU A 363 17.00 -5.47 19.56
N PRO A 364 17.06 -6.52 18.73
CA PRO A 364 18.17 -7.45 18.69
C PRO A 364 19.49 -6.71 18.42
N LYS A 365 20.53 -7.03 19.20
CA LYS A 365 21.82 -6.33 19.17
C LYS A 365 22.45 -6.33 17.79
N LEU A 366 22.37 -7.46 17.08
CA LEU A 366 22.93 -7.66 15.73
C LEU A 366 22.42 -6.64 14.70
N ASN A 367 21.12 -6.38 14.68
CA ASN A 367 20.47 -5.53 13.66
C ASN A 367 20.06 -4.14 14.20
N SER A 368 20.23 -3.90 15.50
CA SER A 368 19.81 -2.69 16.20
C SER A 368 20.18 -1.39 15.49
N HIS A 369 21.46 -1.22 15.14
CA HIS A 369 21.97 -0.01 14.50
C HIS A 369 21.37 0.25 13.10
N LEU A 370 21.05 -0.80 12.35
CA LEU A 370 20.42 -0.67 11.03
C LEU A 370 18.97 -0.24 11.16
N ILE A 371 18.23 -0.85 12.09
CA ILE A 371 16.82 -0.53 12.35
C ILE A 371 16.71 0.92 12.83
N VAL A 372 17.54 1.34 13.78
CA VAL A 372 17.53 2.72 14.30
C VAL A 372 17.84 3.72 13.20
N LYS A 373 18.83 3.47 12.32
CA LYS A 373 19.14 4.37 11.20
C LYS A 373 18.05 4.42 10.13
N SER A 374 17.33 3.31 9.94
CA SER A 374 16.28 3.22 8.93
C SER A 374 15.01 3.98 9.29
N ARG A 375 14.80 4.29 10.58
CA ARG A 375 13.59 4.98 11.05
C ARG A 375 13.92 6.33 11.67
N TYR A 376 13.17 7.36 11.28
CA TYR A 376 13.37 8.72 11.75
C TYR A 376 13.07 8.88 13.25
N ASP A 377 11.97 8.28 13.71
CA ASP A 377 11.52 8.29 15.11
C ASP A 377 12.59 7.79 16.08
N LEU A 378 13.31 6.71 15.73
CA LEU A 378 14.37 6.20 16.58
C LEU A 378 15.66 7.00 16.43
N TYR A 379 16.07 7.32 15.20
CA TYR A 379 17.35 7.96 14.93
C TYR A 379 17.49 9.36 15.56
N GLU A 380 16.46 10.21 15.44
CA GLU A 380 16.55 11.61 15.90
C GLU A 380 16.32 11.75 17.41
N PHE A 381 15.46 10.90 17.99
CA PHE A 381 14.93 11.12 19.35
C PHE A 381 15.53 10.20 20.41
N THR A 382 16.01 9.01 20.05
CA THR A 382 16.43 8.01 21.03
C THR A 382 17.95 7.91 21.17
N LYS A 383 18.41 7.39 22.33
CA LYS A 383 19.81 7.04 22.57
C LYS A 383 19.89 5.64 23.16
N ALA A 384 20.99 4.94 22.87
CA ALA A 384 21.26 3.65 23.48
C ALA A 384 21.32 3.80 25.00
N ARG A 385 20.61 2.92 25.72
CA ARG A 385 20.58 2.89 27.18
C ARG A 385 21.12 1.58 27.70
N GLU A 386 21.84 1.66 28.80
CA GLU A 386 22.27 0.50 29.56
C GLU A 386 21.26 0.21 30.67
N VAL A 387 21.05 -1.08 30.91
CA VAL A 387 20.12 -1.60 31.91
C VAL A 387 20.87 -2.49 32.91
N ASN A 388 20.16 -2.94 33.93
CA ASN A 388 20.62 -3.85 34.97
C ASN A 388 21.42 -5.05 34.40
N SER A 389 22.22 -5.68 35.27
CA SER A 389 23.05 -6.83 34.89
C SER A 389 22.25 -8.07 34.51
N LYS A 390 20.98 -8.18 34.95
CA LYS A 390 20.11 -9.33 34.68
C LYS A 390 19.47 -9.30 33.28
N PHE A 391 19.52 -8.16 32.60
CA PHE A 391 19.02 -8.01 31.24
C PHE A 391 19.93 -8.74 30.24
N PRO A 392 19.39 -9.42 29.21
CA PRO A 392 20.17 -10.13 28.18
C PRO A 392 20.91 -9.16 27.22
N LYS A 393 22.00 -8.54 27.72
CA LYS A 393 22.80 -7.51 27.02
C LYS A 393 23.51 -7.99 25.76
N ASP A 394 23.71 -9.29 25.61
CA ASP A 394 24.36 -9.87 24.44
C ASP A 394 23.39 -10.05 23.27
N GLN A 395 22.10 -10.22 23.58
CA GLN A 395 21.06 -10.46 22.59
C GLN A 395 20.29 -9.20 22.21
N TYR A 396 20.09 -8.29 23.17
CA TYR A 396 19.24 -7.12 22.99
C TYR A 396 19.95 -5.80 23.30
N GLN A 397 19.52 -4.74 22.61
CA GLN A 397 19.92 -3.37 22.83
C GLN A 397 18.68 -2.49 22.99
N LEU A 398 18.70 -1.63 24.00
CA LEU A 398 17.63 -0.68 24.30
C LEU A 398 17.98 0.72 23.82
N TYR A 399 16.98 1.39 23.26
CA TYR A 399 17.01 2.79 22.87
C TYR A 399 15.85 3.52 23.52
N SER A 400 16.10 4.63 24.20
CA SER A 400 15.03 5.40 24.83
C SER A 400 15.42 6.85 25.10
N ASP A 401 14.45 7.76 24.98
CA ASP A 401 14.57 9.14 25.48
C ASP A 401 14.31 9.24 27.00
N ASN A 402 13.57 8.28 27.57
CA ASN A 402 13.28 8.14 29.00
C ASN A 402 13.95 6.92 29.64
N GLN A 403 14.79 7.14 30.66
CA GLN A 403 15.43 6.06 31.41
C GLN A 403 14.61 5.54 32.60
N GLU A 404 13.73 6.37 33.18
CA GLU A 404 12.92 5.97 34.35
C GLU A 404 11.98 4.83 33.99
N PHE A 405 11.26 4.94 32.85
CA PHE A 405 10.35 3.90 32.38
C PHE A 405 11.07 2.56 32.11
N ILE A 406 12.27 2.62 31.52
CA ILE A 406 13.09 1.43 31.25
C ILE A 406 13.44 0.71 32.55
N ASN A 407 13.79 1.45 33.60
CA ASN A 407 14.10 0.85 34.89
C ASN A 407 12.86 0.21 35.51
N HIS A 408 11.66 0.79 35.38
CA HIS A 408 10.44 0.17 35.89
C HIS A 408 10.08 -1.13 35.14
N LEU A 409 10.13 -1.10 33.81
CA LEU A 409 9.74 -2.25 32.98
C LEU A 409 10.71 -3.43 33.10
N PHE A 410 12.02 -3.19 33.03
CA PHE A 410 13.03 -4.25 32.99
C PHE A 410 13.61 -4.63 34.36
N ASN A 411 13.07 -4.08 35.46
CA ASN A 411 13.30 -4.61 36.81
C ASN A 411 12.28 -5.69 37.20
N ASP A 412 11.17 -5.81 36.48
CA ASP A 412 10.24 -6.90 36.69
C ASP A 412 10.86 -8.23 36.25
N THR A 413 10.80 -9.21 37.15
CA THR A 413 11.35 -10.55 36.92
C THR A 413 10.54 -11.32 35.88
N GLN A 414 9.22 -11.10 35.80
CA GLN A 414 8.36 -11.78 34.81
C GLN A 414 8.71 -11.34 33.39
N VAL A 415 8.86 -10.04 33.18
CA VAL A 415 9.31 -9.45 31.91
C VAL A 415 10.68 -10.02 31.52
N LEU A 416 11.64 -10.04 32.46
CA LEU A 416 12.96 -10.59 32.20
C LEU A 416 12.92 -12.08 31.83
N GLU A 417 12.10 -12.88 32.50
CA GLU A 417 11.95 -14.31 32.20
C GLU A 417 11.48 -14.53 30.76
N VAL A 418 10.47 -13.78 30.30
CA VAL A 418 9.97 -13.89 28.92
C VAL A 418 11.03 -13.47 27.90
N LEU A 419 11.84 -12.44 28.22
CA LEU A 419 12.93 -12.01 27.34
C LEU A 419 14.02 -13.08 27.22
N TRP A 420 14.43 -13.70 28.33
CA TRP A 420 15.39 -14.80 28.30
C TRP A 420 14.83 -16.01 27.55
N ASN A 421 13.57 -16.39 27.82
CA ASN A 421 12.87 -17.46 27.09
C ASN A 421 12.82 -17.19 25.59
N SER A 422 12.67 -15.92 25.19
CA SER A 422 12.69 -15.52 23.77
C SER A 422 14.06 -15.72 23.10
N CYS A 423 15.14 -15.81 23.88
CA CYS A 423 16.48 -16.15 23.42
C CYS A 423 16.76 -17.66 23.45
N GLY A 424 15.85 -18.48 24.01
CA GLY A 424 16.05 -19.92 24.22
C GLY A 424 16.86 -20.25 25.48
N LEU A 425 16.91 -19.32 26.43
CA LEU A 425 17.69 -19.40 27.66
C LEU A 425 16.79 -19.13 28.88
N ASP A 426 17.12 -19.70 30.02
CA ASP A 426 16.48 -19.39 31.31
C ASP A 426 17.12 -18.15 31.95
N LEU A 427 16.56 -17.65 33.06
CA LEU A 427 17.08 -16.51 33.83
C LEU A 427 18.55 -16.66 34.25
N ASP A 428 18.99 -17.90 34.47
CA ASP A 428 20.36 -18.24 34.86
C ASP A 428 21.31 -18.38 33.65
N GLY A 429 20.83 -18.13 32.43
CA GLY A 429 21.59 -18.27 31.19
C GLY A 429 21.79 -19.72 30.74
N ASN A 430 21.05 -20.66 31.32
CA ASN A 430 21.07 -22.07 30.93
C ASN A 430 20.11 -22.29 29.76
N GLY A 431 20.48 -23.13 28.79
CA GLY A 431 19.60 -23.49 27.68
C GLY A 431 20.33 -23.63 26.34
N SER A 432 19.56 -23.61 25.26
CA SER A 432 20.07 -23.66 23.90
C SER A 432 19.75 -22.33 23.21
N GLU A 433 20.74 -21.45 23.15
CA GLU A 433 20.61 -20.13 22.55
C GLU A 433 20.14 -20.25 21.09
N TYR A 434 19.09 -19.50 20.75
CA TYR A 434 18.67 -19.35 19.37
C TYR A 434 19.67 -18.50 18.60
N LEU A 435 19.89 -18.82 17.32
CA LEU A 435 20.78 -18.04 16.43
C LEU A 435 20.41 -16.55 16.40
N SER A 436 19.13 -16.26 16.60
CA SER A 436 18.62 -14.90 16.75
C SER A 436 17.36 -14.98 17.59
N PRO A 437 17.15 -14.01 18.51
CA PRO A 437 16.09 -14.15 19.48
C PRO A 437 14.72 -13.94 18.83
N LEU A 438 13.66 -14.47 19.46
CA LEU A 438 12.32 -14.51 18.87
C LEU A 438 11.69 -13.13 18.75
N ILE A 439 11.91 -12.23 19.71
CA ILE A 439 11.39 -10.86 19.63
C ILE A 439 12.29 -10.07 18.68
N GLU A 440 11.69 -9.60 17.57
CA GLU A 440 12.36 -8.83 16.52
C GLU A 440 12.40 -7.34 16.87
N SER A 441 11.32 -6.82 17.47
CA SER A 441 11.27 -5.44 17.92
C SER A 441 10.09 -5.21 18.86
N ILE A 442 10.33 -4.46 19.94
CA ILE A 442 9.27 -3.77 20.71
C ILE A 442 9.54 -2.28 20.56
N ILE A 443 8.61 -1.52 19.98
CA ILE A 443 8.81 -0.09 19.71
C ILE A 443 7.56 0.67 20.13
N PHE A 444 7.70 1.57 21.09
CA PHE A 444 6.69 2.56 21.43
C PHE A 444 7.13 3.92 20.94
N THR A 445 6.28 4.60 20.16
CA THR A 445 6.60 5.90 19.59
C THR A 445 5.38 6.81 19.52
N ASP A 446 5.60 8.10 19.77
CA ASP A 446 4.67 9.20 19.52
C ASP A 446 5.00 9.96 18.21
N GLN A 447 5.96 9.46 17.43
CA GLN A 447 6.51 10.12 16.24
C GLN A 447 6.34 9.25 14.99
N PRO A 448 6.26 9.86 13.79
CA PRO A 448 6.12 9.12 12.54
C PRO A 448 7.41 8.35 12.21
N LYS A 449 7.25 7.21 11.53
CA LYS A 449 8.38 6.35 11.11
C LYS A 449 9.29 7.07 10.12
N GLU A 450 8.70 7.84 9.23
CA GLU A 450 9.38 8.59 8.17
C GLU A 450 9.48 10.07 8.54
N LYS A 451 10.51 10.73 8.01
CA LYS A 451 10.75 12.14 8.28
C LYS A 451 9.65 12.97 7.58
N PRO A 452 8.95 13.86 8.30
CA PRO A 452 7.97 14.76 7.68
C PRO A 452 8.61 15.63 6.58
N GLU A 453 7.99 15.67 5.40
CA GLU A 453 8.46 16.46 4.26
C GLU A 453 7.78 17.83 4.20
N GLN A 454 6.59 17.97 4.77
CA GLN A 454 5.84 19.22 4.73
C GLN A 454 5.58 19.78 6.13
N PRO A 455 5.45 21.11 6.28
CA PRO A 455 5.12 21.71 7.57
C PRO A 455 3.77 21.23 8.12
N ILE A 456 2.80 20.95 7.24
CA ILE A 456 1.47 20.45 7.64
C ILE A 456 1.53 19.07 8.31
N ASP A 457 2.53 18.26 7.96
CA ASP A 457 2.70 16.93 8.55
C ASP A 457 3.22 17.00 9.99
N LEU A 458 3.82 18.14 10.39
CA LEU A 458 4.22 18.41 11.77
C LEU A 458 3.04 18.79 12.66
N GLU A 459 1.93 19.26 12.07
CA GLU A 459 0.73 19.69 12.79
C GLU A 459 -0.26 18.54 13.01
N LYS A 460 -0.14 17.46 12.23
CA LYS A 460 -0.99 16.28 12.37
C LYS A 460 -0.69 15.58 13.71
N PRO A 461 -1.69 15.36 14.57
CA PRO A 461 -1.49 14.61 15.79
C PRO A 461 -1.22 13.15 15.43
N VAL A 462 -0.01 12.68 15.72
CA VAL A 462 0.35 11.26 15.56
C VAL A 462 -0.12 10.51 16.81
N SER A 463 -0.92 9.47 16.60
CA SER A 463 -1.33 8.58 17.69
C SER A 463 -0.11 7.83 18.26
N LYS A 464 -0.11 7.60 19.57
CA LYS A 464 0.93 6.80 20.21
C LYS A 464 0.72 5.33 19.82
N VAL A 465 1.74 4.71 19.25
CA VAL A 465 1.65 3.32 18.79
C VAL A 465 2.73 2.48 19.48
N LEU A 466 2.31 1.38 20.08
CA LEU A 466 3.20 0.30 20.52
C LEU A 466 3.18 -0.81 19.46
N GLN A 467 4.31 -1.05 18.83
CA GLN A 467 4.52 -2.14 17.87
C GLN A 467 5.33 -3.26 18.54
N PHE A 468 4.75 -4.44 18.64
CA PHE A 468 5.38 -5.65 19.15
C PHE A 468 5.50 -6.67 18.02
N LYS A 469 6.72 -7.01 17.61
CA LYS A 469 7.01 -7.94 16.52
C LYS A 469 7.88 -9.08 16.98
N PHE A 470 7.43 -10.31 16.74
CA PHE A 470 8.17 -11.53 17.10
C PHE A 470 8.00 -12.63 16.05
N ARG A 471 8.89 -13.62 16.11
CA ARG A 471 8.96 -14.76 15.20
C ARG A 471 8.30 -15.99 15.79
N PHE A 472 7.77 -16.84 14.92
CA PHE A 472 7.41 -18.20 15.32
C PHE A 472 8.67 -19.00 15.64
N PRO A 473 8.71 -19.72 16.78
CA PRO A 473 9.79 -20.65 17.06
C PRO A 473 9.77 -21.79 16.05
N VAL A 474 10.94 -22.41 15.84
CA VAL A 474 11.10 -23.59 14.98
C VAL A 474 10.72 -24.85 15.76
N ILE A 475 9.51 -24.87 16.32
CA ILE A 475 8.93 -25.97 17.08
C ILE A 475 7.69 -26.47 16.31
N LYS A 476 7.22 -27.68 16.59
CA LYS A 476 5.94 -28.17 16.08
C LYS A 476 4.80 -27.34 16.70
N GLN A 477 3.83 -26.93 15.90
CA GLN A 477 2.84 -25.93 16.34
C GLN A 477 1.82 -26.50 17.33
N ASP A 478 1.63 -27.81 17.30
CA ASP A 478 0.75 -28.52 18.26
C ASP A 478 1.43 -28.81 19.60
N SER A 479 2.70 -28.45 19.76
CA SER A 479 3.44 -28.70 21.01
C SER A 479 2.96 -27.78 22.13
N GLU A 480 2.82 -28.32 23.34
CA GLU A 480 2.52 -27.51 24.54
C GLU A 480 3.53 -26.38 24.75
N LYS A 481 4.82 -26.64 24.47
CA LYS A 481 5.89 -25.61 24.54
C LYS A 481 5.65 -24.45 23.58
N PHE A 482 5.09 -24.73 22.40
CA PHE A 482 4.74 -23.67 21.45
C PHE A 482 3.62 -22.80 22.00
N LYS A 483 2.57 -23.44 22.54
CA LYS A 483 1.43 -22.72 23.13
C LYS A 483 1.86 -21.85 24.30
N GLU A 484 2.63 -22.41 25.24
CA GLU A 484 3.15 -21.69 26.41
C GLU A 484 3.98 -20.46 26.00
N LEU A 485 4.89 -20.63 25.02
CA LEU A 485 5.73 -19.53 24.55
C LEU A 485 4.91 -18.43 23.86
N MET A 486 3.92 -18.80 23.04
CA MET A 486 3.03 -17.83 22.39
C MET A 486 2.17 -17.07 23.38
N GLN A 487 1.70 -17.75 24.43
CA GLN A 487 0.98 -17.12 25.53
C GLN A 487 1.87 -16.14 26.28
N LYS A 488 3.08 -16.55 26.69
CA LYS A 488 4.07 -15.70 27.37
C LYS A 488 4.43 -14.45 26.55
N LEU A 489 4.67 -14.59 25.25
CA LEU A 489 4.97 -13.45 24.36
C LEU A 489 3.78 -12.50 24.19
N THR A 490 2.56 -13.05 24.14
CA THR A 490 1.33 -12.26 24.03
C THR A 490 1.06 -11.51 25.34
N LEU A 491 1.19 -12.17 26.49
CA LEU A 491 1.08 -11.55 27.80
C LEU A 491 2.09 -10.42 27.98
N LEU A 492 3.35 -10.64 27.62
CA LEU A 492 4.37 -9.59 27.66
C LEU A 492 3.96 -8.35 26.87
N SER A 493 3.31 -8.51 25.70
CA SER A 493 2.83 -7.37 24.92
C SER A 493 1.75 -6.57 25.65
N LEU A 494 0.89 -7.24 26.43
CA LEU A 494 -0.15 -6.63 27.25
C LEU A 494 0.43 -6.00 28.53
N ASP A 495 1.40 -6.66 29.16
CA ASP A 495 2.09 -6.13 30.33
C ASP A 495 2.76 -4.81 29.98
N VAL A 496 3.46 -4.74 28.83
CA VAL A 496 4.09 -3.50 28.36
C VAL A 496 3.05 -2.38 28.18
N VAL A 497 1.87 -2.68 27.67
CA VAL A 497 0.76 -1.70 27.57
C VAL A 497 0.36 -1.19 28.96
N ASP A 498 0.20 -2.10 29.93
CA ASP A 498 -0.21 -1.74 31.28
C ASP A 498 0.88 -0.92 32.00
N TYR A 499 2.16 -1.26 31.79
CA TYR A 499 3.31 -0.46 32.25
C TYR A 499 3.30 0.94 31.65
N ILE A 500 2.96 1.09 30.36
CA ILE A 500 2.82 2.42 29.72
C ILE A 500 1.66 3.19 30.36
N GLY A 501 0.54 2.54 30.65
CA GLY A 501 -0.60 3.16 31.32
C GLY A 501 -0.28 3.63 32.74
N GLN A 502 0.42 2.80 33.53
CA GLN A 502 0.73 3.07 34.94
C GLN A 502 1.93 4.02 35.14
N PHE A 503 3.00 3.82 34.37
CA PHE A 503 4.29 4.52 34.54
C PHE A 503 4.61 5.46 33.37
N GLY A 504 3.66 5.72 32.47
CA GLY A 504 3.84 6.63 31.34
C GLY A 504 3.80 8.12 31.68
N LYS A 505 3.48 8.50 32.93
CA LYS A 505 3.58 9.89 33.40
C LYS A 505 5.02 10.20 33.80
N LEU A 506 5.67 11.08 33.05
CA LEU A 506 7.08 11.42 33.24
C LEU A 506 7.26 12.43 34.36
N SER A 507 8.41 12.33 35.05
CA SER A 507 8.92 13.40 35.90
C SER A 507 9.01 14.73 35.12
N PHE A 508 8.78 15.85 35.79
CA PHE A 508 8.75 17.19 35.18
C PHE A 508 10.02 17.49 34.39
N GLU A 509 11.20 17.13 34.93
CA GLU A 509 12.49 17.36 34.28
C GLU A 509 12.64 16.59 32.96
N ILE A 510 12.19 15.34 32.94
CA ILE A 510 12.25 14.47 31.75
C ILE A 510 11.24 14.96 30.72
N ARG A 511 10.02 15.28 31.14
CA ARG A 511 8.97 15.83 30.29
C ARG A 511 9.45 17.10 29.57
N ASP A 512 10.08 18.02 30.29
CA ASP A 512 10.60 19.26 29.68
C ASP A 512 11.77 18.99 28.72
N ARG A 513 12.67 18.05 29.05
CA ARG A 513 13.74 17.61 28.15
C ARG A 513 13.19 17.02 26.85
N VAL A 514 12.25 16.10 26.96
CA VAL A 514 11.55 15.42 25.86
C VAL A 514 10.87 16.44 24.94
N LYS A 515 10.19 17.44 25.52
CA LYS A 515 9.58 18.55 24.76
C LYS A 515 10.62 19.39 24.03
N ARG A 516 11.72 19.78 24.69
CA ARG A 516 12.80 20.56 24.05
C ARG A 516 13.44 19.84 22.87
N ILE A 517 13.65 18.53 22.97
CA ILE A 517 14.20 17.72 21.87
C ILE A 517 13.23 17.74 20.67
N ARG A 518 11.92 17.56 20.90
CA ARG A 518 10.89 17.61 19.85
C ARG A 518 10.80 18.98 19.17
N ILE A 519 10.79 20.05 19.95
CA ILE A 519 10.80 21.43 19.42
C ILE A 519 12.07 21.68 18.58
N ALA A 520 13.22 21.22 19.07
CA ALA A 520 14.47 21.36 18.33
C ALA A 520 14.44 20.59 17.00
N ALA A 521 13.94 19.34 16.99
CA ALA A 521 13.79 18.53 15.77
C ALA A 521 12.86 19.23 14.76
N ASN A 522 11.68 19.67 15.19
CA ASN A 522 10.73 20.39 14.32
C ASN A 522 11.34 21.68 13.76
N SER A 523 12.10 22.42 14.57
CA SER A 523 12.77 23.65 14.12
C SER A 523 13.85 23.38 13.06
N LYS A 524 14.53 22.23 13.12
CA LYS A 524 15.50 21.83 12.09
C LYS A 524 14.79 21.55 10.77
N ILE A 525 13.68 20.80 10.82
CA ILE A 525 12.87 20.50 9.64
C ILE A 525 12.38 21.80 8.98
N ILE A 526 11.79 22.72 9.76
CA ILE A 526 11.28 23.99 9.24
C ILE A 526 12.41 24.79 8.56
N LYS A 527 13.59 24.89 9.18
CA LYS A 527 14.74 25.61 8.60
C LYS A 527 15.24 24.97 7.30
N GLU A 528 15.26 23.65 7.24
CA GLU A 528 15.64 22.90 6.04
C GLU A 528 14.64 23.13 4.90
N LEU A 529 13.34 23.06 5.19
CA LEU A 529 12.28 23.34 4.21
C LEU A 529 12.32 24.80 3.71
N GLU A 530 12.54 25.77 4.60
CA GLU A 530 12.73 27.17 4.20
C GLU A 530 13.95 27.37 3.31
N TRP A 531 15.04 26.65 3.59
CA TRP A 531 16.25 26.70 2.81
C TRP A 531 16.03 26.13 1.40
N ILE A 532 15.39 24.95 1.29
CA ILE A 532 15.01 24.34 0.02
C ILE A 532 14.13 25.31 -0.79
N ARG A 533 13.10 25.90 -0.17
CA ARG A 533 12.21 26.87 -0.82
C ARG A 533 12.96 28.11 -1.33
N LYS A 534 13.95 28.60 -0.57
CA LYS A 534 14.80 29.74 -1.00
C LYS A 534 15.65 29.35 -2.21
N GLU A 535 16.26 28.17 -2.20
CA GLU A 535 17.10 27.68 -3.30
C GLU A 535 16.30 27.49 -4.59
N GLU A 536 15.08 26.95 -4.51
CA GLU A 536 14.18 26.80 -5.66
C GLU A 536 13.76 28.15 -6.25
N LEU A 537 13.41 29.11 -5.40
CA LEU A 537 13.08 30.47 -5.85
C LEU A 537 14.27 31.16 -6.52
N GLU A 538 15.50 30.92 -6.05
CA GLU A 538 16.71 31.42 -6.69
C GLU A 538 16.98 30.76 -8.05
N LYS A 539 16.79 29.44 -8.14
CA LYS A 539 16.88 28.70 -9.42
C LYS A 539 15.86 29.20 -10.44
N ILE A 540 14.62 29.44 -10.03
CA ILE A 540 13.57 30.01 -10.90
C ILE A 540 13.95 31.42 -11.36
N LYS A 541 14.42 32.28 -10.45
CA LYS A 541 14.89 33.64 -10.80
C LYS A 541 16.08 33.61 -11.76
N PHE A 542 17.02 32.68 -11.57
CA PHE A 542 18.17 32.52 -12.44
C PHE A 542 17.77 32.06 -13.84
N LYS A 543 16.91 31.04 -13.96
CA LYS A 543 16.35 30.58 -15.25
C LYS A 543 15.60 31.70 -15.96
N GLY A 544 14.71 32.40 -15.25
CA GLY A 544 13.95 33.52 -15.83
C GLY A 544 14.83 34.69 -16.27
N LYS A 545 15.98 34.94 -15.61
CA LYS A 545 16.97 35.91 -16.10
C LYS A 545 17.66 35.45 -17.37
N LYS A 546 18.07 34.17 -17.42
CA LYS A 546 18.73 33.58 -18.60
C LYS A 546 17.81 33.57 -19.83
N GLU A 547 16.53 33.24 -19.64
CA GLU A 547 15.52 33.29 -20.70
C GLU A 547 15.31 34.71 -21.22
N LYS A 548 15.24 35.72 -20.33
CA LYS A 548 15.17 37.12 -20.73
C LYS A 548 16.41 37.55 -21.52
N GLN A 549 17.61 37.18 -21.09
CA GLN A 549 18.84 37.48 -21.84
C GLN A 549 18.84 36.83 -23.23
N ASN A 550 18.41 35.56 -23.32
CA ASN A 550 18.27 34.85 -24.58
C ASN A 550 17.17 35.43 -25.49
N ALA A 551 16.13 36.03 -24.93
CA ALA A 551 15.10 36.73 -25.69
C ALA A 551 15.60 38.09 -26.20
N VAL A 552 16.36 38.81 -25.37
CA VAL A 552 16.98 40.09 -25.74
C VAL A 552 18.02 39.90 -26.84
N SER A 553 18.85 38.85 -26.76
CA SER A 553 19.86 38.57 -27.80
C SER A 553 19.28 38.21 -29.16
N LYS A 554 18.00 37.84 -29.24
CA LYS A 554 17.28 37.55 -30.50
C LYS A 554 16.63 38.80 -31.14
N LEU A 555 16.61 39.94 -30.46
CA LEU A 555 15.99 41.20 -30.95
C LEU A 555 16.96 42.03 -31.80
N SER A 556 16.43 42.99 -32.56
CA SER A 556 17.19 43.97 -33.35
C SER A 556 18.11 44.84 -32.47
N PRO A 557 19.29 45.31 -32.96
CA PRO A 557 20.22 46.13 -32.19
C PRO A 557 19.62 47.42 -31.58
N GLU A 558 18.70 48.08 -32.28
CA GLU A 558 18.02 49.29 -31.75
C GLU A 558 17.01 48.95 -30.64
N GLU A 559 16.37 47.79 -30.71
CA GLU A 559 15.41 47.32 -29.71
C GLU A 559 16.12 46.83 -28.44
N GLN A 560 17.31 46.24 -28.58
CA GLN A 560 18.18 45.89 -27.46
C GLN A 560 18.58 47.14 -26.66
N GLN A 561 19.01 48.22 -27.32
CA GLN A 561 19.39 49.48 -26.65
C GLN A 561 18.20 50.11 -25.89
N LYS A 562 17.00 50.11 -26.49
CA LYS A 562 15.78 50.59 -25.83
C LYS A 562 15.39 49.75 -24.62
N PHE A 563 15.58 48.43 -24.69
CA PHE A 563 15.31 47.52 -23.57
C PHE A 563 16.28 47.75 -22.40
N GLU A 564 17.58 47.87 -22.69
CA GLU A 564 18.63 48.12 -21.68
C GLU A 564 18.46 49.49 -21.00
N GLU A 565 18.13 50.53 -21.75
CA GLU A 565 17.84 51.85 -21.17
C GLU A 565 16.60 51.82 -20.27
N LYS A 566 15.58 51.05 -20.65
CA LYS A 566 14.38 50.84 -19.82
C LYS A 566 14.67 50.03 -18.56
N GLU A 567 15.56 49.04 -18.60
CA GLU A 567 16.03 48.34 -17.40
C GLU A 567 16.86 49.24 -16.48
N ARG A 568 17.83 49.99 -17.02
CA ARG A 568 18.61 50.97 -16.23
C ARG A 568 17.73 51.99 -15.51
N LYS A 569 16.70 52.52 -16.19
CA LYS A 569 15.70 53.42 -15.58
C LYS A 569 14.82 52.73 -14.52
N LYS A 570 14.56 51.41 -14.63
CA LYS A 570 13.83 50.64 -13.61
C LYS A 570 14.70 50.32 -12.40
N ASP A 571 15.96 49.98 -12.61
CA ASP A 571 16.87 49.61 -11.53
C ASP A 571 17.32 50.82 -10.72
N SER A 572 17.58 51.97 -11.36
CA SER A 572 17.78 53.25 -10.65
C SER A 572 16.59 53.59 -9.74
N LYS A 573 15.35 53.51 -10.25
CA LYS A 573 14.12 53.71 -9.45
C LYS A 573 13.97 52.69 -8.31
N LYS A 574 14.36 51.42 -8.50
CA LYS A 574 14.34 50.42 -7.42
C LYS A 574 15.38 50.71 -6.35
N LEU A 575 16.58 51.14 -6.73
CA LEU A 575 17.66 51.48 -5.82
C LEU A 575 17.29 52.70 -4.96
N GLU A 576 16.67 53.70 -5.59
CA GLU A 576 16.16 54.91 -4.94
C GLU A 576 15.05 54.58 -3.93
N LYS A 577 14.08 53.73 -4.30
CA LYS A 577 13.04 53.23 -3.37
C LYS A 577 13.61 52.42 -2.20
N LYS A 578 14.66 51.63 -2.42
CA LYS A 578 15.36 50.90 -1.33
C LYS A 578 16.09 51.85 -0.39
N ARG A 579 16.74 52.89 -0.91
CA ARG A 579 17.41 53.94 -0.11
C ARG A 579 16.41 54.71 0.75
N LEU A 580 15.28 55.12 0.18
CA LEU A 580 14.19 55.80 0.91
C LEU A 580 13.58 54.94 2.02
N LYS A 581 13.40 53.63 1.80
CA LYS A 581 12.92 52.71 2.85
C LYS A 581 13.91 52.50 3.99
N LYS A 582 15.23 52.49 3.71
CA LYS A 582 16.26 52.41 4.76
C LYS A 582 16.41 53.71 5.55
N GLY A 583 16.25 54.87 4.92
CA GLY A 583 16.29 56.16 5.60
C GLY A 583 15.12 56.41 6.57
N LYS A 584 13.99 55.71 6.39
CA LYS A 584 12.81 55.78 7.27
C LYS A 584 12.85 54.86 8.50
N LEU A 585 13.90 54.03 8.63
CA LEU A 585 14.11 53.10 9.75
C LEU A 585 15.20 53.59 10.74
N VAL A 586 15.73 54.81 10.54
CA VAL A 586 16.79 55.44 11.35
C VAL A 586 16.33 56.76 11.99
N LEU A 587 15.02 56.98 12.04
CA LEU A 587 14.34 57.96 12.91
C LEU A 587 13.39 57.17 13.80
#